data_AF-A0A653DIT3-F1
#
_entry.id   AF-A0A653DIT3-F1
#
_cell.length_a   1.000
_cell.length_b   1.000
_cell.length_c   1.000
_cell.angle_alpha   90.00
_cell.angle_beta   90.00
_cell.angle_gamma   90.00
#
_symmetry.space_group_name_H-M   'P 1'
#
loop_
_entity.id
_entity.type
_entity.pdbx_description
1 polymer ?
#
loop_
_entity_poly.entity_id
_entity_poly.type
_entity_poly.pdbx_seq_one_letter_code
_entity_poly.pdbx_strand_id
1 'polypeptide(L)'
;MYLGSLIDNSGSCEDEIQRRIQQARVAMTKLTKIWRDHNITKATKMSLVQSPVFSIFLYALETGTVKKADRARIDAFEMWTWRRMLRVPFTAHRT
;
A
#
# COMPACT_ATOMS: atom_id res chain seq x y z
N MET A 1 -19.51 -23.72 -16.77
CA MET A 1 -18.61 -22.55 -16.75
C MET A 1 -19.43 -21.32 -16.45
N TYR A 2 -19.28 -20.78 -15.23
CA TYR A 2 -19.87 -19.52 -14.82
C TYR A 2 -18.74 -18.67 -14.24
N LEU A 3 -18.32 -17.69 -15.04
CA LEU A 3 -17.61 -16.47 -14.67
C LEU A 3 -16.68 -16.51 -13.43
N GLY A 4 -15.52 -17.18 -13.52
CA GLY A 4 -14.26 -16.74 -12.90
C GLY A 4 -14.14 -16.55 -11.37
N SER A 5 -15.21 -16.64 -10.59
CA SER A 5 -15.20 -16.52 -9.14
C SER A 5 -15.47 -17.89 -8.52
N LEU A 6 -14.42 -18.71 -8.49
CA LEU A 6 -14.28 -19.69 -7.42
C LEU A 6 -14.21 -18.88 -6.12
N ILE A 7 -15.37 -18.75 -5.48
CA ILE A 7 -15.51 -18.36 -4.09
C ILE A 7 -14.85 -19.47 -3.27
N ASP A 8 -13.51 -19.46 -3.21
CA ASP A 8 -12.78 -20.25 -2.24
C ASP A 8 -12.75 -19.45 -0.93
N ASN A 9 -13.66 -19.85 -0.04
CA ASN A 9 -14.14 -19.09 1.10
C ASN A 9 -13.27 -19.26 2.36
N SER A 10 -11.98 -19.56 2.24
CA SER A 10 -11.12 -19.62 3.44
C SER A 10 -9.62 -19.40 3.22
N GLY A 11 -9.11 -19.44 1.98
CA GLY A 11 -7.68 -19.18 1.68
C GLY A 11 -7.36 -17.87 0.96
N SER A 12 -8.31 -17.21 0.29
CA SER A 12 -7.99 -16.34 -0.85
C SER A 12 -7.92 -14.82 -0.60
N CYS A 13 -8.56 -14.31 0.48
CA CYS A 13 -8.72 -12.86 0.69
C CYS A 13 -7.43 -12.19 1.22
N GLU A 14 -6.78 -12.81 2.21
CA GLU A 14 -5.54 -12.26 2.80
C GLU A 14 -4.36 -12.34 1.82
N ASP A 15 -4.29 -13.40 1.02
CA ASP A 15 -3.27 -13.58 -0.01
C ASP A 15 -3.39 -12.52 -1.11
N GLU A 16 -4.60 -12.16 -1.54
CA GLU A 16 -4.77 -11.10 -2.55
C GLU A 16 -4.42 -9.72 -1.98
N ILE A 17 -4.72 -9.43 -0.70
CA ILE A 17 -4.26 -8.20 -0.01
C ILE A 17 -2.74 -8.16 0.04
N GLN A 18 -2.08 -9.27 0.41
CA GLN A 18 -0.63 -9.35 0.38
C GLN A 18 -0.09 -9.13 -1.03
N ARG A 19 -0.72 -9.71 -2.05
CA ARG A 19 -0.32 -9.54 -3.45
C ARG A 19 -0.41 -8.08 -3.89
N ARG A 20 -1.49 -7.38 -3.54
CA ARG A 20 -1.66 -5.94 -3.82
C ARG A 20 -0.68 -5.06 -3.06
N ILE A 21 -0.41 -5.36 -1.79
CA ILE A 21 0.65 -4.67 -1.03
C ILE A 21 2.01 -4.87 -1.70
N GLN A 22 2.31 -6.08 -2.17
CA GLN A 22 3.56 -6.32 -2.90
C GLN A 22 3.61 -5.55 -4.22
N GLN A 23 2.53 -5.52 -4.99
CA GLN A 23 2.45 -4.70 -6.20
C GLN A 23 2.66 -3.21 -5.91
N ALA A 24 2.02 -2.69 -4.86
CA ALA A 24 2.20 -1.32 -4.40
C ALA A 24 3.66 -1.05 -4.00
N ARG A 25 4.30 -1.96 -3.25
CA ARG A 25 5.74 -1.85 -2.90
C ARG A 25 6.63 -1.83 -4.13
N VAL A 26 6.37 -2.68 -5.12
CA VAL A 26 7.13 -2.70 -6.39
C VAL A 26 6.95 -1.39 -7.14
N ALA A 27 5.72 -0.89 -7.27
CA ALA A 27 5.46 0.41 -7.88
C ALA A 27 6.23 1.52 -7.15
N MET A 28 6.14 1.56 -5.82
CA MET A 28 6.87 2.51 -4.98
C MET A 28 8.39 2.44 -5.17
N THR A 29 8.97 1.25 -5.37
CA THR A 29 10.40 1.09 -5.68
C THR A 29 10.76 1.55 -7.09
N LYS A 30 9.90 1.35 -8.10
CA LYS A 30 10.12 1.88 -9.45
C LYS A 30 10.06 3.41 -9.46
N LEU A 31 9.19 3.98 -8.63
CA LEU A 31 9.05 5.43 -8.43
C LEU A 31 10.16 6.04 -7.55
N THR A 32 11.19 5.28 -7.12
CA THR A 32 12.33 5.83 -6.34
C THR A 32 13.06 6.98 -7.03
N LYS A 33 13.11 6.96 -8.36
CA LYS A 33 13.66 8.08 -9.15
C LYS A 33 12.80 9.34 -8.99
N ILE A 34 11.46 9.21 -9.00
CA ILE A 34 10.48 10.28 -8.79
C ILE A 34 10.55 10.81 -7.36
N TRP A 35 10.72 9.94 -6.36
CA TRP A 35 10.88 10.36 -4.96
C TRP A 35 12.11 11.25 -4.78
N ARG A 36 13.21 10.92 -5.48
CA ARG A 36 14.49 11.65 -5.45
C ARG A 36 14.45 12.98 -6.20
N ASP A 37 13.56 13.11 -7.17
CA ASP A 37 13.40 14.33 -7.96
C ASP A 37 12.69 15.42 -7.14
N HIS A 38 13.32 16.59 -7.00
CA HIS A 38 12.75 17.74 -6.29
C HIS A 38 11.78 18.55 -7.16
N ASN A 39 11.79 18.33 -8.48
CA ASN A 39 10.94 19.05 -9.43
C ASN A 39 9.46 18.62 -9.33
N ILE A 40 9.20 17.45 -8.77
CA ILE A 40 7.84 16.92 -8.60
C ILE A 40 7.26 17.45 -7.30
N THR A 41 6.14 18.17 -7.42
CA THR A 41 5.41 18.77 -6.30
C THR A 41 4.95 17.72 -5.29
N LYS A 42 4.96 18.13 -4.01
CA LYS A 42 4.54 17.27 -2.88
C LYS A 42 3.12 16.75 -3.05
N ALA A 43 2.23 17.51 -3.69
CA ALA A 43 0.85 17.10 -3.97
C ALA A 43 0.78 15.88 -4.89
N THR A 44 1.53 15.87 -6.00
CA THR A 44 1.58 14.73 -6.92
C THR A 44 2.19 13.51 -6.25
N LYS A 45 3.23 13.72 -5.43
CA LYS A 45 3.84 12.68 -4.60
C LYS A 45 2.84 12.06 -3.62
N MET A 46 2.00 12.87 -2.97
CA MET A 46 0.94 12.37 -2.07
C MET A 46 -0.15 11.60 -2.83
N SER A 47 -0.61 12.11 -3.98
CA SER A 47 -1.61 11.42 -4.80
C SER A 47 -1.13 10.04 -5.29
N LEU A 48 0.15 9.92 -5.64
CA LEU A 48 0.79 8.65 -6.01
C LEU A 48 0.81 7.62 -4.88
N VAL A 49 0.95 8.05 -3.62
CA VAL A 49 0.89 7.17 -2.44
C VAL A 49 -0.55 6.82 -2.09
N GLN A 50 -1.46 7.79 -2.24
CA GLN A 50 -2.87 7.59 -1.95
C GLN A 50 -3.50 6.55 -2.89
N SER A 51 -3.17 6.53 -4.18
CA SER A 51 -3.71 5.56 -5.15
C SER A 51 -3.61 4.08 -4.70
N PRO A 52 -2.42 3.54 -4.35
CA PRO A 52 -2.30 2.17 -3.86
C PRO A 52 -2.98 1.95 -2.49
N VAL A 53 -2.97 2.95 -1.60
CA VAL A 53 -3.67 2.86 -0.30
C VAL A 53 -5.19 2.77 -0.49
N PHE A 54 -5.75 3.60 -1.38
CA PHE A 54 -7.16 3.54 -1.77
C PHE A 54 -7.52 2.19 -2.39
N SER A 55 -6.64 1.61 -3.22
CA SER A 55 -6.88 0.28 -3.80
C SER A 55 -6.98 -0.83 -2.75
N ILE A 56 -6.16 -0.77 -1.69
CA ILE A 56 -6.21 -1.72 -0.57
C ILE A 56 -7.46 -1.48 0.28
N PHE A 57 -7.78 -0.21 0.55
CA PHE A 57 -8.95 0.17 1.35
C PHE A 57 -10.28 -0.20 0.67
N LEU A 58 -10.41 0.07 -0.63
CA LEU A 58 -11.59 -0.28 -1.42
C LEU A 58 -11.84 -1.78 -1.41
N TYR A 59 -10.78 -2.60 -1.52
CA TYR A 59 -10.90 -4.05 -1.42
C TYR A 59 -11.34 -4.51 -0.03
N ALA A 60 -10.78 -3.90 1.04
CA ALA A 60 -11.20 -4.22 2.40
C ALA A 60 -12.67 -3.87 2.67
N LEU A 61 -13.23 -2.89 1.95
CA LEU A 61 -14.67 -2.61 1.96
C LEU A 61 -15.48 -3.65 1.18
N GLU A 62 -15.01 -4.07 0.00
CA GLU A 62 -15.67 -5.11 -0.83
C GLU A 62 -15.75 -6.47 -0.11
N THR A 63 -14.73 -6.82 0.66
CA THR A 63 -14.68 -8.09 1.40
C THR A 63 -15.40 -8.04 2.75
N GLY A 64 -15.95 -6.88 3.12
CA GLY A 64 -16.82 -6.70 4.30
C GLY A 64 -16.16 -7.02 5.64
N THR A 65 -14.86 -7.31 5.67
CA THR A 65 -14.11 -7.72 6.86
C THR A 65 -12.82 -6.92 6.92
N VAL A 66 -12.92 -5.66 7.34
CA VAL A 66 -11.74 -4.86 7.71
C VAL A 66 -11.13 -5.48 8.97
N LYS A 67 -10.21 -6.43 8.80
CA LYS A 67 -9.50 -7.05 9.91
C LYS A 67 -8.52 -6.05 10.50
N LYS A 68 -8.30 -6.12 11.82
CA LYS A 68 -7.29 -5.31 12.52
C LYS A 68 -5.88 -5.50 11.91
N ALA A 69 -5.62 -6.69 11.35
CA ALA A 69 -4.40 -7.02 10.64
C ALA A 69 -4.20 -6.18 9.36
N ASP A 70 -5.27 -5.91 8.60
CA ASP A 70 -5.18 -5.14 7.35
C ASP A 70 -4.91 -3.66 7.63
N ARG A 71 -5.53 -3.11 8.69
CA ARG A 71 -5.17 -1.76 9.19
C ARG A 71 -3.70 -1.66 9.56
N ALA A 72 -3.18 -2.61 10.34
CA ALA A 72 -1.77 -2.62 10.71
C ALA A 72 -0.83 -2.72 9.49
N ARG A 73 -1.22 -3.47 8.45
CA ARG A 73 -0.47 -3.59 7.18
C ARG A 73 -0.49 -2.28 6.39
N ILE A 74 -1.63 -1.59 6.33
CA ILE A 74 -1.76 -0.27 5.68
C ILE A 74 -0.90 0.76 6.43
N ASP A 75 -0.99 0.83 7.76
CA ASP A 75 -0.20 1.74 8.58
C ASP A 75 1.31 1.49 8.38
N ALA A 76 1.73 0.22 8.36
CA ALA A 76 3.12 -0.15 8.08
C ALA A 76 3.57 0.25 6.67
N PHE A 77 2.72 0.09 5.67
CA PHE A 77 2.99 0.49 4.29
C PHE A 77 3.08 2.02 4.15
N GLU A 78 2.18 2.75 4.79
CA GLU A 78 2.16 4.20 4.83
C GLU A 78 3.43 4.73 5.52
N MET A 79 3.79 4.21 6.70
CA MET A 79 5.03 4.57 7.39
C MET A 79 6.27 4.28 6.54
N TRP A 80 6.33 3.11 5.89
CA TRP A 80 7.44 2.76 5.01
C TRP A 80 7.56 3.72 3.83
N THR A 81 6.43 4.11 3.24
CA THR A 81 6.35 5.04 2.12
C THR A 81 6.79 6.45 2.52
N TRP A 82 6.27 6.97 3.64
CA TRP A 82 6.67 8.28 4.16
C TRP A 82 8.16 8.33 4.47
N ARG A 83 8.71 7.30 5.10
CA ARG A 83 10.17 7.22 5.35
C ARG A 83 10.98 7.25 4.06
N ARG A 84 10.54 6.57 3.01
CA ARG A 84 11.23 6.55 1.71
C ARG A 84 11.10 7.88 0.97
N MET A 85 9.95 8.56 1.07
CA MET A 85 9.75 9.90 0.51
C MET A 85 10.58 10.96 1.23
N LEU A 86 10.59 10.94 2.56
CA LEU A 86 11.27 11.91 3.41
C LEU A 86 12.76 11.57 3.66
N ARG A 87 13.23 10.41 3.19
CA ARG A 87 14.59 9.87 3.39
C ARG A 87 15.00 9.88 4.87
N VAL A 88 14.06 9.62 5.78
CA VAL A 88 14.33 9.61 7.23
C VAL A 88 15.20 8.38 7.55
N PRO A 89 16.40 8.55 8.13
CA PRO A 89 17.23 7.43 8.55
C PRO A 89 16.56 6.67 9.71
N PHE A 90 16.86 5.38 9.83
CA PHE A 90 16.32 4.49 10.87
C PHE A 90 16.57 4.98 12.31
N THR A 91 17.52 5.91 12.49
CA THR A 91 17.95 6.48 13.76
C THR A 91 17.11 7.65 14.27
N ALA A 92 16.04 8.06 13.59
CA ALA A 92 15.10 9.04 14.11
C ALA A 92 14.20 8.41 15.19
N HIS A 93 14.80 8.11 16.34
CA HIS A 93 14.10 7.80 17.58
C HIS A 93 13.36 9.08 18.00
N ARG A 94 12.02 9.02 18.10
CA ARG A 94 11.25 10.07 18.77
C ARG A 94 11.68 10.08 20.24
N THR A 95 12.47 11.06 20.65
CA THR A 95 12.41 11.63 22.01
C THR A 95 11.10 12.35 22.20
#